data_AF-A0A101K3Z6-F1
#
_entry.id   AF-A0A101K3Z6-F1
#
_cell.length_a   1.000
_cell.length_b   1.000
_cell.length_c   1.000
_cell.angle_alpha   90.00
_cell.angle_beta   90.00
_cell.angle_gamma   90.00
#
_symmetry.space_group_name_H-M   'P 1'
#
loop_
_entity.id
_entity.type
_entity.pdbx_description
1 polymer ?
#
loop_
_entity_poly.entity_id
_entity_poly.type
_entity_poly.pdbx_seq_one_letter_code
_entity_poly.pdbx_strand_id
1 'polypeptide(L)' 'MQIGTHQYLLRTRLHRAAVALRRSDLPVAEIAFDCGFGDLSTFNRRFKRVMGASPTAYRGA' A
#
# COMPACT_ATOMS: atom_id res chain seq x y z
N MET A 1 -6.92 -15.65 20.54
CA MET A 1 -6.47 -15.29 19.18
C MET A 1 -6.36 -13.77 19.08
N GLN A 2 -5.24 -13.17 19.52
CA GLN A 2 -5.00 -11.74 19.28
C GLN A 2 -4.54 -11.59 17.83
N ILE A 3 -5.45 -11.23 16.93
CA ILE A 3 -5.03 -10.59 15.69
C ILE A 3 -4.46 -9.24 16.13
N GLY A 4 -3.13 -9.12 16.16
CA GLY A 4 -2.48 -7.87 16.53
C GLY A 4 -3.04 -6.74 15.67
N THR A 5 -3.61 -5.71 16.29
CA THR A 5 -4.24 -4.54 15.65
C THR A 5 -3.39 -3.94 14.52
N HIS A 6 -2.08 -4.04 14.66
CA HIS A 6 -1.07 -3.68 13.66
C HIS A 6 -1.25 -4.36 12.30
N GLN A 7 -1.55 -5.66 12.27
CA GLN A 7 -1.70 -6.41 11.01
C GLN A 7 -2.99 -6.03 10.28
N TYR A 8 -4.07 -5.80 11.03
CA TYR A 8 -5.33 -5.32 10.46
C TYR A 8 -5.18 -3.91 9.88
N LEU A 9 -4.63 -2.98 10.66
CA LEU A 9 -4.35 -1.61 10.21
C LEU A 9 -3.45 -1.60 8.96
N LEU A 10 -2.39 -2.41 8.95
CA LEU A 10 -1.48 -2.51 7.80
C LEU A 10 -2.23 -2.96 6.54
N ARG A 11 -3.05 -4.01 6.63
CA ARG A 11 -3.83 -4.50 5.48
C ARG A 11 -4.80 -3.44 4.97
N THR A 12 -5.48 -2.74 5.86
CA THR A 12 -6.41 -1.66 5.51
C THR A 12 -5.69 -0.51 4.79
N ARG A 13 -4.52 -0.09 5.28
CA ARG A 13 -3.70 0.95 4.62
C ARG A 13 -3.25 0.51 3.21
N LEU A 14 -2.81 -0.73 3.06
CA LEU A 14 -2.39 -1.27 1.77
C LEU A 14 -3.56 -1.41 0.77
N HIS A 15 -4.75 -1.79 1.24
CA HIS A 15 -5.95 -1.82 0.40
C HIS A 15 -6.34 -0.42 -0.07
N ARG A 16 -6.30 0.58 0.81
CA ARG A 16 -6.55 1.98 0.42
C ARG A 16 -5.55 2.45 -0.64
N ALA A 17 -4.27 2.14 -0.46
CA ALA A 17 -3.24 2.45 -1.44
C ALA A 17 -3.52 1.77 -2.79
N ALA A 18 -3.95 0.51 -2.80
CA ALA A 18 -4.28 -0.21 -4.03
C ALA A 18 -5.48 0.40 -4.78
N VAL A 19 -6.49 0.86 -4.05
CA VAL A 19 -7.63 1.58 -4.64
C VAL A 19 -7.17 2.92 -5.23
N ALA A 20 -6.35 3.69 -4.51
CA ALA A 20 -5.81 4.95 -5.01
C ALA A 20 -4.95 4.73 -6.26
N LEU A 21 -4.05 3.74 -6.26
CA LEU A 21 -3.19 3.41 -7.40
C LEU A 21 -3.97 3.09 -8.69
N ARG A 22 -5.19 2.53 -8.56
CA ARG A 22 -6.07 2.18 -9.68
C ARG A 22 -6.97 3.33 -10.12
N ARG A 23 -7.20 4.33 -9.26
CA ARG A 23 -8.17 5.41 -9.47
C ARG A 23 -7.53 6.77 -9.72
N SER A 24 -6.23 6.91 -9.50
CA SER A 24 -5.50 8.15 -9.71
C SER A 24 -4.12 7.92 -10.30
N ASP A 25 -3.62 8.96 -10.97
CA ASP A 25 -2.25 9.02 -11.49
C ASP A 25 -1.27 9.66 -10.50
N LEU A 26 -1.67 9.82 -9.24
CA LEU A 26 -0.81 10.38 -8.20
C LEU A 26 0.49 9.60 -8.09
N PRO A 27 1.64 10.25 -7.84
CA PRO A 27 2.89 9.55 -7.57
C PRO A 27 2.73 8.48 -6.49
N VAL A 28 3.37 7.32 -6.68
CA VAL A 28 3.33 6.20 -5.71
C VAL A 28 3.78 6.67 -4.31
N ALA A 29 4.73 7.59 -4.25
CA ALA A 29 5.20 8.19 -3.01
C ALA A 29 4.09 8.94 -2.27
N GLU A 30 3.32 9.77 -2.97
CA GLU A 30 2.22 10.55 -2.40
C GLU A 30 1.12 9.62 -1.85
N ILE A 31 0.72 8.61 -2.62
CA ILE A 31 -0.24 7.59 -2.17
C ILE A 31 0.27 6.86 -0.92
N ALA A 32 1.56 6.57 -0.84
CA ALA A 32 2.15 5.91 0.33
C ALA A 32 2.03 6.80 1.58
N PHE A 33 2.36 8.09 1.47
CA PHE A 33 2.26 9.06 2.57
C PHE A 33 0.80 9.25 3.00
N ASP A 34 -0.13 9.41 2.06
CA ASP A 34 -1.57 9.54 2.35
C ASP A 34 -2.15 8.30 3.04
N CYS A 35 -1.61 7.12 2.73
CA CYS A 35 -1.99 5.87 3.39
C CYS A 35 -1.29 5.67 4.75
N GLY A 36 -0.51 6.65 5.23
CA GLY A 36 0.13 6.66 6.54
C GLY A 36 1.45 5.87 6.59
N PHE A 37 2.15 5.72 5.47
CA PHE A 37 3.52 5.20 5.46
C PHE A 37 4.52 6.36 5.53
N GLY A 38 5.50 6.28 6.43
CA GLY A 38 6.56 7.30 6.54
C GLY A 38 7.74 7.10 5.59
N ASP A 39 7.78 5.98 4.87
CA ASP A 39 8.87 5.65 3.94
C ASP A 39 8.36 4.79 2.78
N LEU A 40 8.78 5.17 1.57
CA LEU A 40 8.40 4.52 0.32
C LEU A 40 9.00 3.11 0.20
N SER A 41 10.20 2.88 0.71
CA SER A 41 10.85 1.56 0.63
C SER A 41 10.09 0.51 1.44
N THR A 42 9.63 0.91 2.63
CA THR A 42 8.81 0.09 3.52
C THR A 42 7.43 -0.16 2.91
N PHE A 43 6.80 0.87 2.35
CA PHE A 43 5.54 0.72 1.62
C PHE A 43 5.69 -0.29 0.47
N ASN A 44 6.65 -0.11 -0.43
CA ASN A 44 6.88 -0.99 -1.58
C ASN A 44 7.06 -2.45 -1.17
N ARG A 45 7.90 -2.70 -0.15
CA ARG A 45 8.15 -4.06 0.36
C ARG A 45 6.89 -4.69 0.95
N ARG A 46 6.12 -3.94 1.74
CA ARG A 46 4.88 -4.43 2.38
C ARG A 46 3.76 -4.62 1.34
N PHE A 47 3.61 -3.68 0.42
CA PHE A 47 2.64 -3.74 -0.66
C PHE A 47 2.87 -4.96 -1.53
N LYS A 48 4.09 -5.17 -2.03
CA LYS A 48 4.44 -6.36 -2.83
C LYS A 48 4.16 -7.66 -2.07
N ARG A 49 4.47 -7.71 -0.78
CA ARG A 49 4.22 -8.90 0.05
C ARG A 49 2.74 -9.22 0.21
N VAL A 50 1.87 -8.21 0.27
CA VAL A 50 0.43 -8.40 0.53
C VAL A 50 -0.39 -8.48 -0.76
N MET A 51 -0.03 -7.71 -1.79
CA MET A 51 -0.76 -7.59 -3.06
C MET A 51 -0.14 -8.40 -4.19
N GLY A 52 1.05 -9.00 -3.99
CA GLY A 52 1.74 -9.85 -4.96
C GLY A 52 2.53 -9.10 -6.05
N ALA A 53 2.29 -7.80 -6.24
CA ALA A 53 2.96 -6.96 -7.23
C ALA A 53 3.49 -5.66 -6.62
N SER A 54 4.48 -5.02 -7.25
CA SER A 54 4.90 -3.68 -6.84
C SER A 54 3.79 -2.66 -7.11
N PRO A 55 3.73 -1.52 -6.39
CA PRO A 55 2.70 -0.50 -6.62
C PRO A 55 2.61 -0.01 -8.07
N THR A 56 3.76 0.19 -8.72
CA THR A 56 3.85 0.60 -10.13
C THR A 56 3.31 -0.49 -11.07
N ALA A 57 3.67 -1.75 -10.84
CA ALA A 57 3.12 -2.87 -11.62
C ALA A 57 1.62 -3.05 -11.38
N TYR A 58 1.16 -2.84 -10.14
CA TYR A 58 -0.24 -2.96 -9.76
C TYR A 58 -1.13 -1.89 -10.43
N ARG A 59 -0.58 -0.71 -10.73
CA ARG A 59 -1.25 0.36 -11.48
C ARG A 59 -1.45 0.01 -12.95
N GLY A 60 -0.45 -0.61 -13.58
CA GLY A 60 -0.47 -0.94 -15.02
C GLY A 60 -1.11 -2.29 -15.37
N ALA A 61 -1.34 -3.14 -14.37
CA ALA A 61 -2.18 -4.35 -14.47
C ALA A 61 -3.66 -4.00 -14.31
#